data_AF-A0A926KX62-F1
#
_entry.id   AF-A0A926KX62-F1
#
_cell.length_a   1.000
_cell.length_b   1.000
_cell.length_c   1.000
_cell.angle_alpha   90.00
_cell.angle_beta   90.00
_cell.angle_gamma   90.00
#
_symmetry.space_group_name_H-M   'P 1'
#
loop_
_entity.id
_entity.type
_entity.pdbx_description
1 polymer ?
#
loop_
_entity_poly.entity_id
_entity_poly.type
_entity_poly.pdbx_seq_one_letter_code
_entity_poly.pdbx_strand_id
1 'polypeptide(L)'
;MAESELRAVAVELDGSKLAADAYMVDGRTMVPLRAIFERLNATVEWDDVNKAISATKDTKVIWLAIGNTEAKIGGNPVTLDVPPMLIHGQSFVPLRFVSEALGAQVTFDGESSTAKVSTGSSCGAGGQVHSGTISGSGETWGVCGSPHFVKGDFMVEGLESPILTIEAGAVVRFESEASLIIGQSAPGGLVISGTSEKPVVLTADSAGPNAGFWKGIRFFEKTLRGNATIEGARIEYAGGYEGALYLDAATQRMEVTVKNSEWKNTLFAGIQMKGMARLSERSMNLTISGTKTAQEGGGFPIITDLVGSHLLPKGNYTGNDIDSIRITSYQTYDEMKMSTTWSHVGVPYDSDISIVVAGPANPTLTIEPGVVTKWAIDTGIEIGHAEQGGLMAVGTKEKPIVFTAKKDKPGSWTGISFREAADKKNNQLQHVVVEYAINGVTLEDDIGPIVKDAVLRSNKEHGVYMPNYEQGHTDYRTGLNNTFKDNGTDQNME
;
A
#
# COMPACT_ATOMS: atom_id res chain seq x y z
N MET A 1 -41.49 12.96 -21.79
CA MET A 1 -42.29 11.71 -21.64
C MET A 1 -42.97 11.76 -20.29
N ALA A 2 -44.23 11.34 -20.21
CA ALA A 2 -44.91 11.16 -18.94
C ALA A 2 -44.37 9.88 -18.26
N GLU A 3 -44.27 9.91 -16.94
CA GLU A 3 -43.68 8.87 -16.06
C GLU A 3 -44.35 7.48 -16.21
N SER A 4 -45.53 7.42 -16.82
CA SER A 4 -46.34 6.20 -17.00
C SER A 4 -46.01 5.36 -18.25
N GLU A 5 -45.01 5.73 -19.05
CA GLU A 5 -44.71 5.06 -20.34
C GLU A 5 -43.35 4.34 -20.40
N LEU A 6 -42.52 4.43 -19.35
CA LEU A 6 -41.21 3.78 -19.32
C LEU A 6 -41.32 2.33 -18.84
N ARG A 7 -41.11 1.37 -19.75
CA ARG A 7 -41.07 -0.06 -19.42
C ARG A 7 -39.67 -0.47 -18.98
N ALA A 8 -39.52 -0.98 -17.76
CA ALA A 8 -38.23 -1.50 -17.28
C ALA A 8 -37.75 -2.72 -18.10
N VAL A 9 -36.45 -2.78 -18.33
CA VAL A 9 -35.76 -3.84 -19.09
C VAL A 9 -34.54 -4.30 -18.29
N ALA A 10 -34.32 -5.60 -18.21
CA ALA A 10 -33.07 -6.12 -17.66
C ALA A 10 -31.96 -6.03 -18.72
N VAL A 11 -30.73 -5.73 -18.30
CA VAL A 11 -29.56 -5.79 -19.17
C VAL A 11 -28.58 -6.78 -18.59
N GLU A 12 -28.08 -7.68 -19.42
CA GLU A 12 -27.00 -8.60 -19.11
C GLU A 12 -25.82 -8.31 -20.03
N LEU A 13 -24.62 -8.27 -19.47
CA LEU A 13 -23.37 -8.13 -20.21
C LEU A 13 -22.52 -9.35 -19.93
N ASP A 14 -22.21 -10.10 -20.99
CA ASP A 14 -21.44 -11.34 -20.94
C ASP A 14 -21.98 -12.34 -19.87
N GLY A 15 -23.30 -12.40 -19.73
CA GLY A 15 -24.02 -13.27 -18.78
C GLY A 15 -24.19 -12.71 -17.37
N SER A 16 -23.58 -11.56 -17.05
CA SER A 16 -23.74 -10.88 -15.76
C SER A 16 -24.78 -9.77 -15.83
N LYS A 17 -25.70 -9.71 -14.86
CA LYS A 17 -26.72 -8.65 -14.80
C LYS A 17 -26.07 -7.29 -14.52
N LEU A 18 -26.45 -6.28 -15.31
CA LEU A 18 -26.05 -4.89 -15.10
C LEU A 18 -26.81 -4.33 -13.89
N ALA A 19 -26.07 -3.84 -12.88
CA ALA A 19 -26.63 -3.23 -11.68
C ALA A 19 -27.05 -1.77 -11.93
N ALA A 20 -27.90 -1.55 -12.93
CA ALA A 20 -28.40 -0.23 -13.30
C ALA A 20 -29.79 -0.36 -13.94
N ASP A 21 -30.66 0.62 -13.69
CA ASP A 21 -32.01 0.63 -14.27
C ASP A 21 -31.93 0.95 -15.75
N ALA A 22 -32.53 0.09 -16.59
CA ALA A 22 -32.66 0.31 -18.02
C ALA A 22 -34.13 0.33 -18.42
N TYR A 23 -34.46 1.09 -19.46
CA TYR A 23 -35.84 1.32 -19.90
C TYR A 23 -35.99 1.10 -21.39
N MET A 24 -37.16 0.64 -21.82
CA MET A 24 -37.54 0.61 -23.22
C MET A 24 -38.18 1.95 -23.60
N VAL A 25 -37.61 2.62 -24.60
CA VAL A 25 -38.13 3.86 -25.19
C VAL A 25 -38.19 3.68 -26.69
N ASP A 26 -39.37 3.87 -27.30
CA ASP A 26 -39.60 3.72 -28.75
C ASP A 26 -39.03 2.41 -29.35
N GLY A 27 -39.16 1.31 -28.61
CA GLY A 27 -38.65 0.00 -29.04
C GLY A 27 -37.12 -0.13 -29.01
N ARG A 28 -36.41 0.75 -28.29
CA ARG A 28 -34.97 0.68 -28.02
C ARG A 28 -34.72 0.59 -26.53
N THR A 29 -33.76 -0.27 -26.16
CA THR A 29 -33.28 -0.34 -24.77
C THR A 29 -32.35 0.84 -24.51
N MET A 30 -32.74 1.67 -23.56
CA MET A 30 -31.99 2.81 -23.05
C MET A 30 -31.31 2.40 -21.75
N VAL A 31 -30.00 2.59 -21.67
CA VAL A 31 -29.18 2.21 -20.51
C VAL A 31 -28.47 3.44 -19.94
N PRO A 32 -28.23 3.51 -18.62
CA PRO A 32 -27.44 4.57 -18.04
C PRO A 32 -26.06 4.61 -18.67
N LEU A 33 -25.69 5.79 -19.14
CA LEU A 33 -24.52 6.00 -19.97
C LEU A 33 -23.26 5.45 -19.33
N ARG A 34 -22.94 5.89 -18.11
CA ARG A 34 -21.72 5.45 -17.42
C ARG A 34 -21.70 3.94 -17.18
N ALA A 35 -22.84 3.36 -16.79
CA ALA A 35 -22.94 1.95 -16.45
C ALA A 35 -22.52 1.02 -17.61
N ILE A 36 -22.93 1.33 -18.85
CA ILE A 36 -22.57 0.49 -20.00
C ILE A 36 -21.15 0.75 -20.51
N PHE A 37 -20.73 2.01 -20.57
CA PHE A 37 -19.40 2.36 -21.09
C PHE A 37 -18.28 1.86 -20.17
N GLU A 38 -18.44 2.00 -18.85
CA GLU A 38 -17.47 1.51 -17.87
C GLU A 38 -17.35 -0.03 -17.92
N ARG A 39 -18.46 -0.73 -18.10
CA ARG A 39 -18.48 -2.20 -18.25
C ARG A 39 -17.82 -2.67 -19.54
N LEU A 40 -17.87 -1.86 -20.59
CA LEU A 40 -17.22 -2.16 -21.88
C LEU A 40 -15.76 -1.66 -21.96
N ASN A 41 -15.18 -1.23 -20.84
CA ASN A 41 -13.83 -0.69 -20.73
C ASN A 41 -13.61 0.58 -21.58
N ALA A 42 -14.62 1.45 -21.63
CA ALA A 42 -14.52 2.76 -22.26
C ALA A 42 -14.44 3.85 -21.19
N THR A 43 -13.54 4.81 -21.42
CA THR A 43 -13.48 6.07 -20.66
C THR A 43 -14.55 7.02 -21.16
N VAL A 44 -15.13 7.84 -20.29
CA VAL A 44 -16.25 8.74 -20.63
C VAL A 44 -15.94 10.15 -20.16
N GLU A 45 -16.06 11.11 -21.07
CA GLU A 45 -15.96 12.54 -20.80
C GLU A 45 -17.28 13.25 -21.15
N TRP A 46 -17.69 14.20 -20.30
CA TRP A 46 -18.84 15.05 -20.51
C TRP A 46 -18.41 16.45 -20.94
N ASP A 47 -18.95 16.92 -22.06
CA ASP A 47 -18.83 18.28 -22.55
C ASP A 47 -20.11 19.05 -22.18
N ASP A 48 -20.00 19.90 -21.16
CA ASP A 48 -21.14 20.64 -20.66
C ASP A 48 -21.58 21.79 -21.59
N VAL A 49 -20.69 22.29 -22.45
CA VAL A 49 -20.96 23.36 -23.41
C VAL A 49 -21.83 22.82 -24.54
N ASN A 50 -21.43 21.68 -25.10
CA ASN A 50 -22.14 21.07 -26.23
C ASN A 50 -23.22 20.07 -25.81
N LYS A 51 -23.42 19.87 -24.50
CA LYS A 51 -24.29 18.83 -23.92
C LYS A 51 -24.05 17.47 -24.55
N ALA A 52 -22.76 17.14 -24.68
CA ALA A 52 -22.28 16.00 -25.42
C ALA A 52 -21.37 15.10 -24.59
N ILE A 53 -21.22 13.87 -25.05
CA ILE A 53 -20.43 12.81 -24.43
C ILE A 53 -19.40 12.35 -25.44
N SER A 54 -18.16 12.20 -24.98
CA SER A 54 -17.10 11.50 -25.69
C SER A 54 -16.76 10.22 -24.92
N ALA A 55 -16.92 9.05 -25.53
CA ALA A 55 -16.53 7.78 -24.96
C ALA A 55 -15.38 7.17 -25.77
N THR A 56 -14.29 6.79 -25.11
CA THR A 56 -13.07 6.29 -25.76
C THR A 56 -12.71 4.90 -25.27
N LYS A 57 -12.54 3.97 -26.20
CA LYS A 57 -11.99 2.62 -25.97
C LYS A 57 -10.89 2.36 -26.99
N ASP A 58 -9.69 2.03 -26.53
CA ASP A 58 -8.50 1.89 -27.36
C ASP A 58 -8.30 3.14 -28.25
N THR A 59 -8.44 3.02 -29.56
CA THR A 59 -8.37 4.13 -30.52
C THR A 59 -9.74 4.61 -31.03
N LYS A 60 -10.84 3.97 -30.60
CA LYS A 60 -12.19 4.32 -31.02
C LYS A 60 -12.77 5.38 -30.10
N VAL A 61 -13.18 6.50 -30.70
CA VAL A 61 -13.91 7.59 -30.03
C VAL A 61 -15.35 7.59 -30.52
N ILE A 62 -16.30 7.57 -29.58
CA ILE A 62 -17.73 7.68 -29.82
C ILE A 62 -18.20 9.02 -29.26
N TRP A 63 -18.83 9.83 -30.10
CA TRP A 63 -19.40 11.12 -29.68
C TRP A 63 -20.91 11.10 -29.81
N LEU A 64 -21.61 11.58 -28.78
CA LEU A 64 -23.07 11.55 -28.64
C LEU A 64 -23.55 12.87 -28.03
N ALA A 65 -24.63 13.47 -28.52
CA ALA A 65 -25.22 14.66 -27.91
C ALA A 65 -26.64 14.39 -27.39
N ILE A 66 -26.96 14.91 -26.19
CA ILE A 66 -28.29 14.76 -25.59
C ILE A 66 -29.34 15.43 -26.49
N GLY A 67 -30.41 14.71 -26.79
CA GLY A 67 -31.51 15.17 -27.64
C GLY A 67 -31.20 15.17 -29.14
N ASN A 68 -30.01 14.74 -29.56
CA ASN A 68 -29.62 14.68 -30.97
C ASN A 68 -29.46 13.24 -31.45
N THR A 69 -30.05 12.93 -32.62
CA THR A 69 -29.88 11.64 -33.29
C THR A 69 -28.59 11.54 -34.08
N GLU A 70 -27.84 12.63 -34.27
CA GLU A 70 -26.51 12.59 -34.88
C GLU A 70 -25.45 12.22 -33.83
N ALA A 71 -24.77 11.10 -34.07
CA ALA A 71 -23.63 10.61 -33.33
C ALA A 71 -22.39 10.54 -34.24
N LYS A 72 -21.20 10.34 -33.67
CA LYS A 72 -19.98 10.08 -34.45
C LYS A 72 -19.21 8.89 -33.92
N ILE A 73 -18.64 8.07 -34.81
CA ILE A 73 -17.72 6.98 -34.49
C ILE A 73 -16.42 7.23 -35.24
N GLY A 74 -15.31 7.46 -34.53
CA GLY A 74 -14.02 7.79 -35.13
C GLY A 74 -14.07 9.04 -36.01
N GLY A 75 -14.92 10.01 -35.65
CA GLY A 75 -15.15 11.24 -36.42
C GLY A 75 -16.19 11.14 -37.54
N ASN A 76 -16.60 9.92 -37.95
CA ASN A 76 -17.60 9.73 -38.99
C ASN A 76 -19.02 9.83 -38.43
N PRO A 77 -19.94 10.61 -39.06
CA PRO A 77 -21.31 10.77 -38.59
C PRO A 77 -22.14 9.49 -38.76
N VAL A 78 -23.00 9.20 -37.78
CA VAL A 78 -23.94 8.07 -37.75
C VAL A 78 -25.26 8.53 -37.15
N THR A 79 -26.39 8.11 -37.73
CA THR A 79 -27.72 8.44 -37.20
C THR A 79 -28.21 7.38 -36.22
N LEU A 80 -28.75 7.82 -35.08
CA LEU A 80 -29.37 7.00 -34.05
C LEU A 80 -30.89 6.89 -34.28
N ASP A 81 -31.44 5.73 -33.97
CA ASP A 81 -32.90 5.52 -33.99
C ASP A 81 -33.62 6.33 -32.90
N VAL A 82 -32.97 6.47 -31.73
CA VAL A 82 -33.48 7.20 -30.58
C VAL A 82 -32.33 8.05 -30.03
N PRO A 83 -32.52 9.35 -29.78
CA PRO A 83 -31.45 10.20 -29.26
C PRO A 83 -31.11 9.84 -27.81
N PRO A 84 -29.86 10.08 -27.36
CA PRO A 84 -29.52 10.10 -25.95
C PRO A 84 -30.43 11.08 -25.20
N MET A 85 -30.87 10.74 -24.00
CA MET A 85 -31.86 11.54 -23.27
C MET A 85 -31.64 11.52 -21.76
N LEU A 86 -32.27 12.45 -21.07
CA LEU A 86 -32.29 12.48 -19.60
C LEU A 86 -33.52 11.75 -19.09
N ILE A 87 -33.31 10.75 -18.24
CA ILE A 87 -34.37 10.05 -17.49
C ILE A 87 -34.00 10.17 -16.01
N HIS A 88 -34.89 10.74 -15.20
CA HIS A 88 -34.67 11.02 -13.77
C HIS A 88 -33.37 11.79 -13.47
N GLY A 89 -32.98 12.70 -14.37
CA GLY A 89 -31.75 13.50 -14.22
C GLY A 89 -30.45 12.76 -14.57
N GLN A 90 -30.52 11.50 -14.99
CA GLN A 90 -29.37 10.73 -15.46
C GLN A 90 -29.39 10.61 -17.00
N SER A 91 -28.21 10.62 -17.62
CA SER A 91 -28.06 10.44 -19.07
C SER A 91 -28.20 8.98 -19.48
N PHE A 92 -29.10 8.71 -20.42
CA PHE A 92 -29.36 7.39 -21.00
C PHE A 92 -29.00 7.39 -22.49
N VAL A 93 -28.48 6.25 -22.96
CA VAL A 93 -28.05 6.04 -24.34
C VAL A 93 -28.65 4.76 -24.93
N PRO A 94 -28.83 4.68 -26.26
CA PRO A 94 -29.28 3.45 -26.91
C PRO A 94 -28.23 2.34 -26.73
N LEU A 95 -28.58 1.30 -25.97
CA LEU A 95 -27.69 0.19 -25.60
C LEU A 95 -27.04 -0.45 -26.82
N ARG A 96 -27.85 -0.81 -27.82
CA ARG A 96 -27.38 -1.47 -29.05
C ARG A 96 -26.30 -0.67 -29.75
N PHE A 97 -26.55 0.62 -29.97
CA PHE A 97 -25.61 1.50 -30.66
C PHE A 97 -24.27 1.56 -29.94
N VAL A 98 -24.28 1.86 -28.63
CA VAL A 98 -23.04 2.05 -27.87
C VAL A 98 -22.27 0.73 -27.72
N SER A 99 -22.96 -0.38 -27.54
CA SER A 99 -22.35 -1.70 -27.46
C SER A 99 -21.73 -2.13 -28.80
N GLU A 100 -22.46 -1.99 -29.90
CA GLU A 100 -21.99 -2.39 -31.25
C GLU A 100 -20.85 -1.49 -31.75
N ALA A 101 -20.91 -0.18 -31.48
CA ALA A 101 -19.82 0.74 -31.78
C ALA A 101 -18.49 0.33 -31.09
N LEU A 102 -18.60 -0.23 -29.88
CA LEU A 102 -17.48 -0.75 -29.09
C LEU A 102 -17.12 -2.21 -29.39
N GLY A 103 -17.74 -2.81 -30.41
CA GLY A 103 -17.43 -4.16 -30.90
C GLY A 103 -18.17 -5.30 -30.21
N ALA A 104 -19.18 -5.00 -29.37
CA ALA A 104 -20.04 -6.02 -28.79
C ALA A 104 -21.26 -6.32 -29.69
N GLN A 105 -21.89 -7.47 -29.48
CA GLN A 105 -23.15 -7.87 -30.11
C GLN A 105 -24.29 -7.72 -29.11
N VAL A 106 -25.46 -7.27 -29.58
CA VAL A 106 -26.65 -7.14 -28.71
C VAL A 106 -27.80 -7.98 -29.25
N THR A 107 -28.28 -8.88 -28.40
CA THR A 107 -29.51 -9.66 -28.60
C THR A 107 -30.55 -9.24 -27.59
N PHE A 108 -31.83 -9.50 -27.88
CA PHE A 108 -32.93 -9.22 -26.96
C PHE A 108 -33.75 -10.48 -26.78
N ASP A 109 -33.95 -10.88 -25.53
CA ASP A 109 -34.82 -11.97 -25.14
C ASP A 109 -36.19 -11.40 -24.76
N GLY A 110 -37.17 -11.66 -25.63
CA GLY A 110 -38.55 -11.17 -25.47
C GLY A 110 -39.32 -11.84 -24.34
N GLU A 111 -38.97 -13.07 -23.97
CA GLU A 111 -39.65 -13.81 -22.89
C GLU A 111 -39.27 -13.24 -21.54
N SER A 112 -37.98 -13.01 -21.31
CA SER A 112 -37.46 -12.45 -20.06
C SER A 112 -37.41 -10.92 -20.03
N SER A 113 -37.73 -10.24 -21.15
CA SER A 113 -37.54 -8.78 -21.32
C SER A 113 -36.11 -8.35 -20.98
N THR A 114 -35.12 -9.08 -21.50
CA THR A 114 -33.69 -8.89 -21.20
C THR A 114 -32.90 -8.58 -22.46
N ALA A 115 -32.17 -7.47 -22.47
CA ALA A 115 -31.16 -7.20 -23.48
C ALA A 115 -29.83 -7.84 -23.08
N LYS A 116 -29.26 -8.67 -23.94
CA LYS A 116 -27.99 -9.39 -23.71
C LYS A 116 -26.90 -8.83 -24.62
N VAL A 117 -25.84 -8.31 -24.01
CA VAL A 117 -24.64 -7.81 -24.67
C VAL A 117 -23.55 -8.89 -24.60
N SER A 118 -22.94 -9.23 -25.73
CA SER A 118 -21.86 -10.22 -25.85
C SER A 118 -20.65 -9.58 -26.52
N THR A 119 -19.48 -9.59 -25.89
CA THR A 119 -18.30 -8.89 -26.43
C THR A 119 -17.53 -9.66 -27.53
N GLY A 120 -17.97 -10.86 -27.91
CA GLY A 120 -17.42 -11.60 -29.06
C GLY A 120 -15.96 -12.06 -28.91
N SER A 121 -15.38 -11.95 -27.72
CA SER A 121 -14.01 -12.35 -27.41
C SER A 121 -13.83 -13.87 -27.60
N SER A 122 -12.76 -14.30 -28.29
CA SER A 122 -12.36 -15.71 -28.42
C SER A 122 -11.87 -16.33 -27.11
N CYS A 123 -11.79 -15.51 -26.07
CA CYS A 123 -11.71 -15.91 -24.68
C CYS A 123 -13.06 -15.56 -24.05
N GLY A 124 -13.71 -16.50 -23.37
CA GLY A 124 -15.08 -16.30 -22.87
C GLY A 124 -15.26 -15.01 -22.06
N ALA A 125 -16.45 -14.40 -22.19
CA ALA A 125 -17.04 -13.37 -21.32
C ALA A 125 -16.05 -12.48 -20.54
N GLY A 126 -15.75 -11.29 -21.05
CA GLY A 126 -15.10 -10.25 -20.25
C GLY A 126 -16.03 -9.76 -19.13
N GLY A 127 -15.47 -9.24 -18.03
CA GLY A 127 -16.29 -8.70 -16.95
C GLY A 127 -16.73 -9.71 -15.90
N GLN A 128 -15.89 -10.71 -15.61
CA GLN A 128 -16.18 -11.73 -14.60
C GLN A 128 -16.35 -11.12 -13.21
N VAL A 129 -17.38 -11.55 -12.48
CA VAL A 129 -17.68 -11.05 -11.13
C VAL A 129 -17.29 -12.10 -10.09
N HIS A 130 -16.55 -11.66 -9.07
CA HIS A 130 -16.03 -12.48 -7.97
C HIS A 130 -16.59 -11.96 -6.66
N SER A 131 -17.12 -12.86 -5.84
CA SER A 131 -17.70 -12.54 -4.52
C SER A 131 -17.70 -13.77 -3.62
N GLY A 132 -17.66 -13.58 -2.30
CA GLY A 132 -17.67 -14.69 -1.35
C GLY A 132 -16.28 -15.30 -1.16
N THR A 133 -16.21 -16.63 -1.12
CA THR A 133 -14.99 -17.36 -0.73
C THR A 133 -14.61 -18.40 -1.78
N ILE A 134 -13.33 -18.42 -2.17
CA ILE A 134 -12.73 -19.56 -2.86
C ILE A 134 -12.43 -20.63 -1.81
N SER A 135 -13.18 -21.73 -1.78
CA SER A 135 -12.95 -22.84 -0.85
C SER A 135 -12.51 -24.15 -1.52
N GLY A 136 -12.47 -24.18 -2.87
CA GLY A 136 -11.97 -25.33 -3.67
C GLY A 136 -10.46 -25.25 -3.94
N SER A 137 -9.99 -25.79 -5.06
CA SER A 137 -8.55 -25.86 -5.39
C SER A 137 -7.89 -24.52 -5.77
N GLY A 138 -8.67 -23.46 -6.02
CA GLY A 138 -8.16 -22.14 -6.41
C GLY A 138 -8.89 -21.54 -7.62
N GLU A 139 -8.47 -20.35 -8.02
CA GLU A 139 -8.93 -19.68 -9.25
C GLU A 139 -7.76 -19.03 -9.99
N THR A 140 -7.92 -18.87 -11.31
CA THR A 140 -6.98 -18.12 -12.15
C THR A 140 -7.71 -17.01 -12.88
N TRP A 141 -7.26 -15.77 -12.66
CA TRP A 141 -7.78 -14.57 -13.28
C TRP A 141 -6.78 -14.05 -14.32
N GLY A 142 -7.20 -13.98 -15.58
CA GLY A 142 -6.34 -13.61 -16.69
C GLY A 142 -6.95 -12.52 -17.58
N VAL A 143 -6.23 -12.11 -18.62
CA VAL A 143 -6.70 -11.07 -19.57
C VAL A 143 -8.08 -11.40 -20.14
N CYS A 144 -8.36 -12.68 -20.33
CA CYS A 144 -9.60 -13.18 -20.90
C CYS A 144 -10.87 -12.85 -20.10
N GLY A 145 -10.77 -12.77 -18.75
CA GLY A 145 -11.90 -12.41 -17.89
C GLY A 145 -11.90 -10.93 -17.49
N SER A 146 -10.93 -10.16 -17.98
CA SER A 146 -10.73 -8.77 -17.57
C SER A 146 -11.81 -7.83 -18.14
N PRO A 147 -12.24 -6.81 -17.39
CA PRO A 147 -11.91 -6.60 -15.97
C PRO A 147 -12.58 -7.63 -15.06
N HIS A 148 -11.84 -8.18 -14.10
CA HIS A 148 -12.37 -8.99 -13.01
C HIS A 148 -12.96 -8.07 -11.95
N PHE A 149 -14.27 -8.11 -11.73
CA PHE A 149 -14.96 -7.28 -10.75
C PHE A 149 -15.03 -8.01 -9.40
N VAL A 150 -14.49 -7.41 -8.34
CA VAL A 150 -14.55 -7.96 -6.98
C VAL A 150 -15.62 -7.22 -6.18
N LYS A 151 -16.59 -7.96 -5.66
CA LYS A 151 -17.69 -7.44 -4.84
C LYS A 151 -17.54 -7.84 -3.39
N GLY A 152 -17.62 -6.86 -2.50
CA GLY A 152 -17.49 -7.06 -1.05
C GLY A 152 -16.13 -7.67 -0.67
N ASP A 153 -16.08 -8.31 0.49
CA ASP A 153 -14.89 -9.01 0.94
C ASP A 153 -14.81 -10.37 0.22
N PHE A 154 -13.75 -10.55 -0.57
CA PHE A 154 -13.49 -11.78 -1.32
C PHE A 154 -12.37 -12.57 -0.66
N MET A 155 -12.68 -13.77 -0.19
CA MET A 155 -11.80 -14.56 0.65
C MET A 155 -11.14 -15.70 -0.14
N VAL A 156 -9.83 -15.87 0.05
CA VAL A 156 -9.05 -16.99 -0.48
C VAL A 156 -8.57 -17.81 0.71
N GLU A 157 -9.39 -18.78 1.12
CA GLU A 157 -9.10 -19.66 2.24
C GLU A 157 -9.97 -20.93 2.24
N GLY A 158 -9.40 -22.06 2.65
CA GLY A 158 -10.12 -23.32 2.71
C GLY A 158 -9.25 -24.52 3.07
N LEU A 159 -9.88 -25.65 3.36
CA LEU A 159 -9.18 -26.90 3.69
C LEU A 159 -8.35 -27.43 2.52
N GLU A 160 -8.77 -27.14 1.29
CA GLU A 160 -8.04 -27.50 0.07
C GLU A 160 -6.85 -26.58 -0.22
N SER A 161 -6.58 -25.60 0.66
CA SER A 161 -5.49 -24.63 0.50
C SER A 161 -5.57 -23.88 -0.84
N PRO A 162 -6.71 -23.22 -1.13
CA PRO A 162 -6.94 -22.51 -2.39
C PRO A 162 -5.85 -21.47 -2.66
N ILE A 163 -5.50 -21.34 -3.94
CA ILE A 163 -4.60 -20.29 -4.42
C ILE A 163 -5.34 -19.47 -5.49
N LEU A 164 -5.40 -18.16 -5.31
CA LEU A 164 -5.79 -17.24 -6.36
C LEU A 164 -4.54 -16.84 -7.17
N THR A 165 -4.57 -17.09 -8.47
CA THR A 165 -3.53 -16.63 -9.41
C THR A 165 -4.07 -15.51 -10.28
N ILE A 166 -3.39 -14.37 -10.35
CA ILE A 166 -3.73 -13.26 -11.24
C ILE A 166 -2.60 -13.08 -12.25
N GLU A 167 -2.90 -13.34 -13.51
CA GLU A 167 -1.92 -13.43 -14.60
C GLU A 167 -1.62 -12.07 -15.24
N ALA A 168 -0.44 -11.96 -15.85
CA ALA A 168 0.04 -10.74 -16.51
C ALA A 168 -1.00 -10.09 -17.43
N GLY A 169 -1.18 -8.78 -17.27
CA GLY A 169 -2.11 -7.97 -18.06
C GLY A 169 -3.57 -8.02 -17.60
N ALA A 170 -3.90 -8.84 -16.60
CA ALA A 170 -5.24 -8.83 -16.03
C ALA A 170 -5.56 -7.49 -15.36
N VAL A 171 -6.80 -7.05 -15.48
CA VAL A 171 -7.34 -5.88 -14.78
C VAL A 171 -8.35 -6.36 -13.76
N VAL A 172 -8.22 -5.93 -12.51
CA VAL A 172 -9.11 -6.25 -11.40
C VAL A 172 -9.69 -4.94 -10.87
N ARG A 173 -11.01 -4.83 -10.85
CA ARG A 173 -11.75 -3.65 -10.39
C ARG A 173 -12.54 -3.99 -9.14
N PHE A 174 -12.29 -3.26 -8.06
CA PHE A 174 -12.92 -3.48 -6.76
C PHE A 174 -14.10 -2.53 -6.58
N GLU A 175 -15.27 -3.06 -6.23
CA GLU A 175 -16.39 -2.23 -5.76
C GLU A 175 -15.98 -1.45 -4.50
N SER A 176 -16.75 -0.39 -4.20
CA SER A 176 -16.51 0.40 -2.99
C SER A 176 -16.51 -0.51 -1.76
N GLU A 177 -15.53 -0.32 -0.87
CA GLU A 177 -15.33 -1.12 0.34
C GLU A 177 -15.01 -2.62 0.11
N ALA A 178 -14.78 -3.04 -1.14
CA ALA A 178 -14.38 -4.42 -1.41
C ALA A 178 -12.94 -4.70 -0.97
N SER A 179 -12.62 -5.98 -0.76
CA SER A 179 -11.29 -6.42 -0.37
C SER A 179 -10.93 -7.79 -0.91
N LEU A 180 -9.63 -8.07 -0.94
CA LEU A 180 -9.10 -9.42 -1.13
C LEU A 180 -8.48 -9.89 0.18
N ILE A 181 -9.00 -10.97 0.77
CA ILE A 181 -8.60 -11.50 2.08
C ILE A 181 -7.98 -12.87 1.90
N ILE A 182 -6.75 -13.05 2.38
CA ILE A 182 -5.97 -14.28 2.22
C ILE A 182 -5.66 -14.85 3.59
N GLY A 183 -6.03 -16.12 3.79
CA GLY A 183 -5.54 -16.91 4.92
C GLY A 183 -5.96 -16.37 6.29
N GLN A 184 -7.21 -15.94 6.45
CA GLN A 184 -7.71 -15.38 7.72
C GLN A 184 -8.03 -16.48 8.73
N SER A 185 -8.91 -17.40 8.34
CA SER A 185 -9.41 -18.47 9.21
C SER A 185 -8.89 -19.85 8.79
N ALA A 186 -8.57 -20.04 7.52
CA ALA A 186 -8.07 -21.30 6.95
C ALA A 186 -6.91 -21.03 5.97
N PRO A 187 -6.14 -22.05 5.54
CA PRO A 187 -5.04 -21.85 4.60
C PRO A 187 -5.50 -21.25 3.27
N GLY A 188 -4.73 -20.32 2.72
CA GLY A 188 -4.96 -19.77 1.38
C GLY A 188 -3.77 -18.98 0.84
N GLY A 189 -3.71 -18.79 -0.47
CA GLY A 189 -2.59 -18.12 -1.14
C GLY A 189 -3.01 -17.16 -2.25
N LEU A 190 -2.14 -16.20 -2.55
CA LEU A 190 -2.27 -15.27 -3.66
C LEU A 190 -0.95 -15.17 -4.43
N VAL A 191 -1.05 -15.31 -5.75
CA VAL A 191 0.07 -15.15 -6.68
C VAL A 191 -0.34 -14.17 -7.78
N ILE A 192 0.21 -12.96 -7.75
CA ILE A 192 0.07 -11.97 -8.83
C ILE A 192 1.34 -12.00 -9.67
N SER A 193 1.19 -12.29 -10.96
CA SER A 193 2.29 -12.56 -11.91
C SER A 193 2.29 -11.55 -13.07
N GLY A 194 2.41 -10.27 -12.77
CA GLY A 194 2.55 -9.21 -13.77
C GLY A 194 3.97 -9.08 -14.34
N THR A 195 4.09 -8.37 -15.45
CA THR A 195 5.39 -7.99 -16.04
C THR A 195 5.45 -6.48 -16.31
N SER A 196 6.62 -5.95 -16.63
CA SER A 196 6.76 -4.54 -17.03
C SER A 196 5.97 -4.20 -18.30
N GLU A 197 5.83 -5.16 -19.23
CA GLU A 197 5.06 -5.00 -20.47
C GLU A 197 3.56 -5.20 -20.26
N LYS A 198 3.19 -6.12 -19.36
CA LYS A 198 1.81 -6.50 -19.05
C LYS A 198 1.61 -6.51 -17.55
N PRO A 199 1.57 -5.33 -16.91
CA PRO A 199 1.35 -5.26 -15.47
C PRO A 199 -0.04 -5.79 -15.13
N VAL A 200 -0.19 -6.39 -13.95
CA VAL A 200 -1.52 -6.63 -13.38
C VAL A 200 -2.00 -5.32 -12.77
N VAL A 201 -3.21 -4.88 -13.08
CA VAL A 201 -3.78 -3.64 -12.54
C VAL A 201 -4.88 -3.98 -11.54
N LEU A 202 -4.76 -3.52 -10.30
CA LEU A 202 -5.77 -3.64 -9.25
C LEU A 202 -6.21 -2.22 -8.87
N THR A 203 -7.46 -1.88 -9.16
CA THR A 203 -7.96 -0.50 -9.06
C THR A 203 -9.43 -0.44 -8.68
N ALA A 204 -9.95 0.76 -8.48
CA ALA A 204 -11.35 0.99 -8.15
C ALA A 204 -12.30 0.72 -9.32
N ASP A 205 -13.48 0.19 -9.04
CA ASP A 205 -14.61 0.17 -9.97
C ASP A 205 -15.33 1.53 -10.02
N SER A 206 -14.60 2.58 -10.40
CA SER A 206 -15.13 3.95 -10.53
C SER A 206 -14.36 4.75 -11.56
N ALA A 207 -15.04 5.67 -12.27
CA ALA A 207 -14.42 6.60 -13.22
C ALA A 207 -13.74 7.82 -12.55
N GLY A 208 -13.98 8.05 -11.26
CA GLY A 208 -13.37 9.13 -10.49
C GLY A 208 -13.15 8.73 -9.03
N PRO A 209 -12.33 7.69 -8.77
CA PRO A 209 -12.14 7.18 -7.42
C PRO A 209 -11.31 8.13 -6.56
N ASN A 210 -11.68 8.23 -5.30
CA ASN A 210 -10.82 8.82 -4.27
C ASN A 210 -9.85 7.75 -3.75
N ALA A 211 -8.74 8.20 -3.14
CA ALA A 211 -7.90 7.32 -2.35
C ALA A 211 -8.73 6.59 -1.28
N GLY A 212 -8.52 5.28 -1.12
CA GLY A 212 -9.29 4.47 -0.19
C GLY A 212 -10.67 4.01 -0.68
N PHE A 213 -10.96 4.09 -1.98
CA PHE A 213 -12.22 3.62 -2.55
C PHE A 213 -12.52 2.14 -2.22
N TRP A 214 -11.49 1.32 -2.23
CA TRP A 214 -11.55 -0.08 -1.81
C TRP A 214 -10.55 -0.35 -0.70
N LYS A 215 -10.81 -1.38 0.10
CA LYS A 215 -10.11 -1.56 1.36
C LYS A 215 -8.67 -2.05 1.19
N GLY A 216 -8.30 -2.67 0.08
CA GLY A 216 -6.96 -3.23 -0.17
C GLY A 216 -6.88 -4.76 -0.13
N ILE A 217 -5.65 -5.27 -0.20
CA ILE A 217 -5.30 -6.69 -0.12
C ILE A 217 -4.85 -7.00 1.32
N ARG A 218 -5.41 -8.05 1.92
CA ARG A 218 -5.15 -8.43 3.32
C ARG A 218 -4.59 -9.83 3.40
N PHE A 219 -3.42 -9.98 3.98
CA PHE A 219 -2.86 -11.28 4.32
C PHE A 219 -2.87 -11.47 5.83
N PHE A 220 -3.35 -12.64 6.23
CA PHE A 220 -3.44 -13.04 7.62
C PHE A 220 -2.60 -14.28 7.90
N GLU A 221 -2.55 -14.66 9.17
CA GLU A 221 -1.62 -15.64 9.73
C GLU A 221 -1.68 -17.05 9.11
N LYS A 222 -2.79 -17.44 8.45
CA LYS A 222 -2.92 -18.73 7.75
C LYS A 222 -2.50 -18.68 6.28
N THR A 223 -1.95 -17.55 5.81
CA THR A 223 -1.39 -17.44 4.46
C THR A 223 -0.38 -18.56 4.18
N LEU A 224 -0.52 -19.21 3.03
CA LEU A 224 0.36 -20.29 2.57
C LEU A 224 1.78 -19.78 2.31
N ARG A 225 2.76 -20.37 3.00
CA ARG A 225 4.17 -20.07 2.79
C ARG A 225 4.58 -20.44 1.35
N GLY A 226 5.17 -19.48 0.64
CA GLY A 226 5.59 -19.66 -0.76
C GLY A 226 4.53 -19.27 -1.79
N ASN A 227 3.27 -19.08 -1.39
CA ASN A 227 2.15 -18.70 -2.25
C ASN A 227 1.58 -17.34 -1.83
N ALA A 228 2.46 -16.38 -1.60
CA ALA A 228 2.13 -15.00 -1.24
C ALA A 228 3.08 -14.05 -1.99
N THR A 229 2.79 -13.82 -3.27
CA THR A 229 3.65 -13.04 -4.17
C THR A 229 2.85 -11.99 -4.91
N ILE A 230 3.38 -10.76 -4.94
CA ILE A 230 2.88 -9.65 -5.76
C ILE A 230 4.03 -9.19 -6.67
N GLU A 231 3.98 -9.57 -7.95
CA GLU A 231 4.98 -9.18 -8.94
C GLU A 231 4.36 -8.41 -10.09
N GLY A 232 5.01 -7.32 -10.53
CA GLY A 232 4.57 -6.57 -11.70
C GLY A 232 3.17 -5.94 -11.57
N ALA A 233 2.78 -5.55 -10.35
CA ALA A 233 1.43 -5.05 -10.08
C ALA A 233 1.37 -3.53 -9.99
N ARG A 234 0.28 -2.95 -10.50
CA ARG A 234 -0.14 -1.57 -10.25
C ARG A 234 -1.33 -1.59 -9.31
N ILE A 235 -1.19 -1.01 -8.12
CA ILE A 235 -2.26 -0.96 -7.11
C ILE A 235 -2.67 0.50 -6.92
N GLU A 236 -3.94 0.82 -7.15
CA GLU A 236 -4.42 2.19 -7.15
C GLU A 236 -5.69 2.35 -6.31
N TYR A 237 -5.84 3.49 -5.64
CA TYR A 237 -7.06 3.90 -4.92
C TYR A 237 -7.50 2.95 -3.79
N ALA A 238 -6.58 2.14 -3.29
CA ALA A 238 -6.78 1.23 -2.18
C ALA A 238 -6.61 1.93 -0.81
N GLY A 239 -6.82 1.19 0.28
CA GLY A 239 -6.50 1.62 1.65
C GLY A 239 -7.64 2.31 2.41
N GLY A 240 -8.89 1.97 2.11
CA GLY A 240 -10.07 2.60 2.74
C GLY A 240 -10.21 2.38 4.26
N TYR A 241 -9.47 1.41 4.82
CA TYR A 241 -9.55 1.04 6.24
C TYR A 241 -8.15 0.91 6.88
N GLU A 242 -7.22 0.25 6.19
CA GLU A 242 -5.81 0.10 6.56
C GLU A 242 -4.91 0.49 5.36
N GLY A 243 -3.62 0.14 5.38
CA GLY A 243 -2.78 0.23 4.18
C GLY A 243 -3.34 -0.57 2.99
N ALA A 244 -3.01 -0.12 1.76
CA ALA A 244 -3.41 -0.79 0.52
C ALA A 244 -3.01 -2.28 0.46
N LEU A 245 -1.87 -2.62 1.05
CA LEU A 245 -1.53 -3.97 1.49
C LEU A 245 -1.48 -3.99 3.02
N TYR A 246 -2.30 -4.83 3.64
CA TYR A 246 -2.33 -5.04 5.07
C TYR A 246 -1.86 -6.47 5.41
N LEU A 247 -0.85 -6.59 6.27
CA LEU A 247 -0.31 -7.86 6.74
C LEU A 247 -0.46 -7.96 8.26
N ASP A 248 -1.14 -9.01 8.74
CA ASP A 248 -1.32 -9.25 10.19
C ASP A 248 -1.04 -10.70 10.54
N ALA A 249 -0.05 -10.92 11.40
CA ALA A 249 0.26 -12.23 11.95
C ALA A 249 0.63 -12.10 13.42
N ALA A 250 -0.08 -12.79 14.32
CA ALA A 250 0.09 -12.58 15.74
C ALA A 250 1.19 -13.47 16.35
N THR A 251 1.24 -14.75 15.98
CA THR A 251 2.02 -15.77 16.68
C THR A 251 3.16 -16.37 15.87
N GLN A 252 3.06 -16.34 14.53
CA GLN A 252 4.10 -16.87 13.64
C GLN A 252 4.47 -15.91 12.52
N ARG A 253 5.71 -16.05 12.04
CA ARG A 253 6.18 -15.30 10.87
C ARG A 253 5.32 -15.63 9.64
N MET A 254 4.82 -14.57 9.01
CA MET A 254 4.14 -14.58 7.72
C MET A 254 4.88 -13.63 6.78
N GLU A 255 5.17 -14.07 5.56
CA GLU A 255 5.92 -13.26 4.58
C GLU A 255 5.14 -13.10 3.28
N VAL A 256 5.14 -11.89 2.74
CA VAL A 256 4.71 -11.61 1.36
C VAL A 256 5.92 -11.13 0.55
N THR A 257 6.08 -11.67 -0.66
CA THR A 257 7.14 -11.23 -1.58
C THR A 257 6.57 -10.19 -2.53
N VAL A 258 7.13 -8.98 -2.56
CA VAL A 258 6.69 -7.89 -3.47
C VAL A 258 7.82 -7.51 -4.42
N LYS A 259 7.57 -7.57 -5.73
CA LYS A 259 8.58 -7.28 -6.74
C LYS A 259 8.04 -6.37 -7.84
N ASN A 260 8.87 -5.45 -8.32
CA ASN A 260 8.62 -4.69 -9.56
C ASN A 260 7.21 -4.07 -9.62
N SER A 261 6.75 -3.49 -8.50
CA SER A 261 5.36 -3.07 -8.33
C SER A 261 5.27 -1.58 -8.00
N GLU A 262 4.18 -0.95 -8.43
CA GLU A 262 3.96 0.50 -8.31
C GLU A 262 2.58 0.79 -7.72
N TRP A 263 2.54 1.47 -6.58
CA TRP A 263 1.30 1.74 -5.87
C TRP A 263 1.07 3.24 -5.73
N LYS A 264 -0.17 3.67 -6.01
CA LYS A 264 -0.52 5.07 -6.16
C LYS A 264 -1.85 5.41 -5.53
N ASN A 265 -1.96 6.66 -5.06
CA ASN A 265 -3.21 7.25 -4.60
C ASN A 265 -3.93 6.40 -3.56
N THR A 266 -3.19 5.84 -2.60
CA THR A 266 -3.78 5.02 -1.53
C THR A 266 -4.12 5.88 -0.32
N LEU A 267 -5.11 5.47 0.47
CA LEU A 267 -5.43 6.13 1.74
C LEU A 267 -4.69 5.43 2.89
N PHE A 268 -4.40 6.18 3.95
CA PHE A 268 -3.74 5.73 5.18
C PHE A 268 -2.28 5.26 5.02
N ALA A 269 -2.02 4.18 4.27
CA ALA A 269 -0.67 3.75 3.93
C ALA A 269 -0.60 3.01 2.59
N GLY A 270 0.61 2.85 2.05
CA GLY A 270 0.85 1.89 0.99
C GLY A 270 0.85 0.48 1.56
N ILE A 271 1.80 0.20 2.46
CA ILE A 271 1.87 -1.07 3.20
C ILE A 271 1.65 -0.81 4.69
N GLN A 272 0.85 -1.66 5.33
CA GLN A 272 0.76 -1.74 6.78
C GLN A 272 1.08 -3.15 7.26
N MET A 273 2.00 -3.29 8.21
CA MET A 273 2.42 -4.59 8.77
C MET A 273 2.32 -4.61 10.29
N LYS A 274 1.75 -5.70 10.80
CA LYS A 274 1.49 -5.88 12.23
C LYS A 274 1.99 -7.23 12.74
N GLY A 275 2.44 -7.23 13.98
CA GLY A 275 2.93 -8.41 14.69
C GLY A 275 4.17 -8.99 14.04
N MET A 276 4.08 -10.25 13.64
CA MET A 276 5.14 -11.07 13.05
C MET A 276 5.14 -11.05 11.51
N ALA A 277 4.25 -10.27 10.90
CA ALA A 277 4.17 -10.13 9.46
C ALA A 277 5.32 -9.26 8.93
N ARG A 278 5.91 -9.67 7.79
CA ARG A 278 6.96 -8.91 7.12
C ARG A 278 6.93 -9.08 5.61
N LEU A 279 7.64 -8.21 4.90
CA LEU A 279 8.02 -8.48 3.52
C LEU A 279 9.17 -9.49 3.47
N SER A 280 9.17 -10.35 2.45
CA SER A 280 10.28 -11.28 2.21
C SER A 280 11.52 -10.51 1.76
N GLU A 281 12.71 -10.98 2.14
CA GLU A 281 14.01 -10.43 1.72
C GLU A 281 14.24 -10.50 0.20
N ARG A 282 13.41 -11.28 -0.51
CA ARG A 282 13.38 -11.34 -1.98
C ARG A 282 12.63 -10.16 -2.62
N SER A 283 12.03 -9.29 -1.83
CA SER A 283 11.27 -8.14 -2.32
C SER A 283 12.21 -7.06 -2.88
N MET A 284 11.83 -6.41 -3.97
CA MET A 284 12.66 -5.39 -4.63
C MET A 284 11.85 -4.52 -5.59
N ASN A 285 12.38 -3.35 -5.94
CA ASN A 285 11.82 -2.46 -6.95
C ASN A 285 10.35 -2.10 -6.67
N LEU A 286 10.07 -1.70 -5.44
CA LEU A 286 8.77 -1.22 -5.00
C LEU A 286 8.71 0.30 -5.10
N THR A 287 7.66 0.83 -5.72
CA THR A 287 7.37 2.27 -5.71
C THR A 287 6.04 2.51 -5.01
N ILE A 288 6.04 3.36 -3.97
CA ILE A 288 4.82 3.81 -3.28
C ILE A 288 4.82 5.33 -3.27
N SER A 289 3.80 5.92 -3.88
CA SER A 289 3.65 7.38 -3.99
C SER A 289 2.18 7.78 -3.83
N GLY A 290 1.93 9.03 -3.44
CA GLY A 290 0.58 9.56 -3.33
C GLY A 290 -0.26 8.96 -2.20
N THR A 291 0.34 8.37 -1.16
CA THR A 291 -0.41 7.99 0.04
C THR A 291 -1.00 9.21 0.73
N LYS A 292 -2.28 9.12 1.13
CA LYS A 292 -3.05 10.23 1.72
C LYS A 292 -3.28 10.05 3.22
N THR A 293 -3.14 11.12 3.99
CA THR A 293 -3.50 11.13 5.41
C THR A 293 -5.02 11.02 5.57
N ALA A 294 -5.45 10.09 6.42
CA ALA A 294 -6.83 9.89 6.83
C ALA A 294 -7.10 10.57 8.17
N GLN A 295 -8.36 10.53 8.63
CA GLN A 295 -8.76 11.10 9.93
C GLN A 295 -7.99 10.47 11.11
N GLU A 296 -7.74 9.16 11.06
CA GLU A 296 -6.99 8.40 12.08
C GLU A 296 -5.46 8.49 11.89
N GLY A 297 -4.99 9.40 11.01
CA GLY A 297 -3.58 9.56 10.67
C GLY A 297 -3.19 8.86 9.37
N GLY A 298 -1.96 8.33 9.30
CA GLY A 298 -1.42 7.76 8.06
C GLY A 298 -0.80 8.82 7.14
N GLY A 299 -0.80 8.55 5.84
CA GLY A 299 -0.08 9.32 4.81
C GLY A 299 1.32 8.79 4.50
N PHE A 300 1.72 7.67 5.10
CA PHE A 300 3.06 7.09 4.96
C PHE A 300 3.11 6.01 3.87
N PRO A 301 4.22 5.86 3.13
CA PRO A 301 4.43 4.73 2.23
C PRO A 301 4.33 3.38 2.94
N ILE A 302 4.94 3.25 4.12
CA ILE A 302 4.92 2.04 4.94
C ILE A 302 4.70 2.41 6.40
N ILE A 303 3.78 1.71 7.06
CA ILE A 303 3.60 1.71 8.51
C ILE A 303 3.83 0.29 9.02
N THR A 304 4.68 0.11 10.02
CA THR A 304 5.02 -1.24 10.47
C THR A 304 5.34 -1.30 11.96
N ASP A 305 5.02 -2.44 12.57
CA ASP A 305 5.70 -2.89 13.78
C ASP A 305 7.19 -3.11 13.52
N LEU A 306 7.99 -3.10 14.58
CA LEU A 306 9.45 -3.25 14.49
C LEU A 306 9.89 -4.49 13.69
N VAL A 307 9.21 -5.63 13.88
CA VAL A 307 9.55 -6.88 13.16
C VAL A 307 9.39 -6.76 11.65
N GLY A 308 8.33 -6.08 11.19
CA GLY A 308 8.06 -5.88 9.77
C GLY A 308 9.03 -4.90 9.09
N SER A 309 9.78 -4.11 9.88
CA SER A 309 10.78 -3.17 9.36
C SER A 309 12.11 -3.82 8.95
N HIS A 310 12.29 -5.11 9.25
CA HIS A 310 13.50 -5.86 8.91
C HIS A 310 13.69 -5.98 7.39
N LEU A 311 14.79 -5.43 6.88
CA LEU A 311 15.22 -5.51 5.48
C LEU A 311 14.12 -5.09 4.49
N LEU A 312 13.51 -3.93 4.73
CA LEU A 312 12.57 -3.33 3.78
C LEU A 312 13.23 -3.18 2.39
N PRO A 313 12.49 -3.46 1.31
CA PRO A 313 13.07 -3.49 -0.02
C PRO A 313 13.52 -2.09 -0.46
N LYS A 314 14.62 -2.02 -1.20
CA LYS A 314 15.00 -0.79 -1.90
C LYS A 314 13.94 -0.46 -2.95
N GLY A 315 13.62 0.82 -3.04
CA GLY A 315 12.48 1.30 -3.81
C GLY A 315 12.44 2.82 -3.89
N ASN A 316 11.29 3.35 -4.30
CA ASN A 316 11.00 4.78 -4.22
C ASN A 316 9.77 4.99 -3.31
N TYR A 317 9.96 5.75 -2.25
CA TYR A 317 8.96 6.02 -1.21
C TYR A 317 8.68 7.51 -1.05
N THR A 318 8.92 8.29 -2.11
CA THR A 318 8.73 9.75 -2.12
C THR A 318 7.43 10.15 -2.84
N GLY A 319 6.97 11.38 -2.60
CA GLY A 319 5.73 11.91 -3.19
C GLY A 319 4.47 11.45 -2.45
N ASN A 320 4.62 11.05 -1.19
CA ASN A 320 3.56 10.75 -0.25
C ASN A 320 3.23 11.99 0.61
N ASP A 321 2.09 12.00 1.31
CA ASP A 321 1.80 13.08 2.26
C ASP A 321 2.88 13.13 3.36
N ILE A 322 3.45 11.98 3.72
CA ILE A 322 4.62 11.87 4.61
C ILE A 322 5.64 10.89 4.02
N ASP A 323 6.76 11.41 3.53
CA ASP A 323 7.88 10.63 2.96
C ASP A 323 8.77 10.05 4.07
N SER A 324 8.26 9.06 4.82
CA SER A 324 9.00 8.32 5.85
C SER A 324 8.40 6.93 6.08
N ILE A 325 9.19 6.01 6.63
CA ILE A 325 8.71 4.69 7.10
C ILE A 325 8.29 4.85 8.56
N ARG A 326 7.01 4.72 8.87
CA ARG A 326 6.53 4.84 10.25
C ARG A 326 6.75 3.54 11.02
N ILE A 327 7.49 3.61 12.11
CA ILE A 327 7.64 2.53 13.08
C ILE A 327 6.71 2.81 14.25
N THR A 328 5.82 1.87 14.53
CA THR A 328 4.82 1.94 15.59
C THR A 328 4.76 0.60 16.33
N SER A 329 3.89 0.50 17.33
CA SER A 329 3.53 -0.79 17.94
C SER A 329 2.03 -0.97 17.96
N TYR A 330 1.55 -2.04 17.33
CA TYR A 330 0.16 -2.51 17.44
C TYR A 330 -0.03 -3.57 18.52
N GLN A 331 1.07 -4.06 19.12
CA GLN A 331 1.10 -5.06 20.18
C GLN A 331 1.89 -4.49 21.37
N THR A 332 1.68 -5.02 22.57
CA THR A 332 2.45 -4.59 23.76
C THR A 332 3.83 -5.26 23.82
N TYR A 333 4.48 -5.50 22.68
CA TYR A 333 5.81 -6.10 22.66
C TYR A 333 6.81 -5.00 22.99
N ASP A 334 7.08 -4.85 24.28
CA ASP A 334 8.03 -3.86 24.79
C ASP A 334 9.48 -4.19 24.43
N GLU A 335 9.76 -5.36 23.81
CA GLU A 335 11.12 -5.86 23.53
C GLU A 335 11.29 -6.48 22.13
N MET A 336 12.47 -6.28 21.54
CA MET A 336 12.86 -6.84 20.23
C MET A 336 13.04 -8.36 20.31
N LYS A 337 12.05 -9.12 19.81
CA LYS A 337 12.11 -10.60 19.80
C LYS A 337 13.10 -11.21 18.81
N MET A 338 13.55 -10.46 17.80
CA MET A 338 14.50 -10.93 16.80
C MET A 338 15.33 -9.78 16.22
N SER A 339 16.57 -10.08 15.82
CA SER A 339 17.45 -9.10 15.18
C SER A 339 16.79 -8.46 13.95
N THR A 340 16.88 -7.14 13.88
CA THR A 340 16.23 -6.31 12.88
C THR A 340 17.26 -5.47 12.16
N THR A 341 17.16 -5.35 10.84
CA THR A 341 18.05 -4.50 10.05
C THR A 341 17.25 -3.41 9.35
N TRP A 342 17.62 -2.16 9.58
CA TRP A 342 17.09 -1.01 8.85
C TRP A 342 18.03 -0.66 7.69
N SER A 343 17.52 -0.84 6.48
CA SER A 343 18.26 -0.59 5.25
C SER A 343 18.07 0.84 4.76
N HIS A 344 19.06 1.38 4.04
CA HIS A 344 18.89 2.71 3.44
C HIS A 344 17.92 2.65 2.24
N VAL A 345 16.64 2.98 2.50
CA VAL A 345 15.53 2.94 1.54
C VAL A 345 15.23 4.28 0.85
N GLY A 346 16.01 5.33 1.14
CA GLY A 346 15.88 6.65 0.49
C GLY A 346 14.92 7.63 1.19
N VAL A 347 14.23 7.18 2.25
CA VAL A 347 13.44 8.03 3.16
C VAL A 347 13.77 7.68 4.61
N PRO A 348 13.53 8.58 5.59
CA PRO A 348 13.80 8.31 7.01
C PRO A 348 12.91 7.20 7.59
N TYR A 349 13.42 6.54 8.63
CA TYR A 349 12.61 5.77 9.58
C TYR A 349 12.10 6.71 10.66
N ASP A 350 10.80 6.76 10.86
CA ASP A 350 10.09 7.68 11.73
C ASP A 350 9.40 6.88 12.84
N SER A 351 9.98 6.88 14.04
CA SER A 351 9.54 6.05 15.17
C SER A 351 8.63 6.82 16.13
N ASP A 352 7.44 6.27 16.37
CA ASP A 352 6.49 6.75 17.39
C ASP A 352 6.70 6.13 18.77
N ILE A 353 7.54 5.10 18.85
CA ILE A 353 7.76 4.30 20.05
C ILE A 353 9.23 4.32 20.45
N SER A 354 9.49 4.03 21.71
CA SER A 354 10.82 3.58 22.12
C SER A 354 11.09 2.19 21.59
N ILE A 355 12.33 1.90 21.27
CA ILE A 355 12.78 0.57 20.87
C ILE A 355 13.69 0.01 21.95
N VAL A 356 13.26 -1.08 22.57
CA VAL A 356 14.10 -1.85 23.51
C VAL A 356 14.72 -3.02 22.78
N VAL A 357 16.05 -3.04 22.74
CA VAL A 357 16.86 -4.13 22.18
C VAL A 357 17.38 -4.97 23.35
N ALA A 358 16.56 -5.93 23.76
CA ALA A 358 16.86 -6.90 24.80
C ALA A 358 16.06 -8.18 24.51
N GLY A 359 16.64 -9.34 24.78
CA GLY A 359 15.93 -10.61 24.64
C GLY A 359 16.82 -11.83 24.90
N PRO A 360 16.25 -13.04 25.11
CA PRO A 360 17.03 -14.24 25.43
C PRO A 360 17.84 -14.73 24.23
N ALA A 361 17.48 -14.30 23.02
CA ALA A 361 18.21 -14.58 21.79
C ALA A 361 19.37 -13.59 21.53
N ASN A 362 19.63 -12.65 22.46
CA ASN A 362 20.58 -11.55 22.30
C ASN A 362 20.38 -10.80 20.95
N PRO A 363 19.19 -10.19 20.75
CA PRO A 363 18.85 -9.53 19.50
C PRO A 363 19.78 -8.35 19.22
N THR A 364 19.95 -8.03 17.94
CA THR A 364 20.71 -6.87 17.49
C THR A 364 19.88 -6.01 16.54
N LEU A 365 19.81 -4.71 16.81
CA LEU A 365 19.36 -3.73 15.83
C LEU A 365 20.55 -3.31 14.97
N THR A 366 20.49 -3.60 13.68
CA THR A 366 21.49 -3.16 12.70
C THR A 366 20.95 -2.01 11.88
N ILE A 367 21.72 -0.94 11.73
CA ILE A 367 21.33 0.23 10.93
C ILE A 367 22.39 0.44 9.85
N GLU A 368 21.98 0.40 8.59
CA GLU A 368 22.88 0.53 7.44
C GLU A 368 23.37 1.97 7.22
N PRO A 369 24.53 2.16 6.57
CA PRO A 369 25.04 3.49 6.22
C PRO A 369 24.03 4.38 5.49
N GLY A 370 23.96 5.65 5.89
CA GLY A 370 23.11 6.68 5.28
C GLY A 370 21.67 6.68 5.79
N VAL A 371 21.27 5.73 6.65
CA VAL A 371 19.94 5.74 7.25
C VAL A 371 19.76 6.97 8.16
N VAL A 372 18.59 7.58 8.06
CA VAL A 372 18.13 8.64 8.96
C VAL A 372 17.00 8.09 9.82
N THR A 373 17.07 8.27 11.13
CA THR A 373 16.03 7.88 12.10
C THR A 373 15.50 9.13 12.79
N LYS A 374 14.18 9.21 12.95
CA LYS A 374 13.46 10.32 13.59
C LYS A 374 12.64 9.80 14.76
N TRP A 375 12.86 10.35 15.93
CA TRP A 375 12.21 9.89 17.17
C TRP A 375 11.17 10.90 17.67
N ALA A 376 10.01 10.38 18.08
CA ALA A 376 8.99 11.14 18.76
C ALA A 376 9.46 11.65 20.13
N ILE A 377 8.72 12.60 20.70
CA ILE A 377 8.99 13.08 22.06
C ILE A 377 8.90 11.94 23.06
N ASP A 378 9.80 11.96 24.04
CA ASP A 378 9.90 10.96 25.11
C ASP A 378 10.17 9.53 24.64
N THR A 379 10.56 9.32 23.37
CA THR A 379 10.99 8.01 22.85
C THR A 379 12.49 7.96 22.57
N GLY A 380 13.05 6.75 22.44
CA GLY A 380 14.44 6.55 22.05
C GLY A 380 14.81 5.09 21.91
N ILE A 381 16.11 4.80 21.96
CA ILE A 381 16.63 3.44 21.87
C ILE A 381 17.19 3.04 23.24
N GLU A 382 16.80 1.87 23.72
CA GLU A 382 17.32 1.29 24.94
C GLU A 382 17.89 -0.09 24.65
N ILE A 383 19.15 -0.31 25.00
CA ILE A 383 19.88 -1.53 24.70
C ILE A 383 20.23 -2.20 26.03
N GLY A 384 19.89 -3.47 26.18
CA GLY A 384 20.37 -4.27 27.30
C GLY A 384 19.72 -3.98 28.65
N HIS A 385 18.44 -3.60 28.71
CA HIS A 385 17.78 -3.22 29.97
C HIS A 385 17.67 -4.39 30.97
N ALA A 386 16.94 -5.46 30.61
CA ALA A 386 16.76 -6.64 31.46
C ALA A 386 17.52 -7.87 30.97
N GLU A 387 17.77 -7.94 29.66
CA GLU A 387 18.44 -9.06 28.98
C GLU A 387 19.43 -8.52 27.95
N GLN A 388 20.29 -9.39 27.43
CA GLN A 388 21.30 -9.00 26.46
C GLN A 388 20.68 -8.46 25.16
N GLY A 389 21.33 -7.47 24.58
CA GLY A 389 21.02 -6.96 23.25
C GLY A 389 22.13 -6.05 22.73
N GLY A 390 22.08 -5.75 21.43
CA GLY A 390 23.11 -4.99 20.74
C GLY A 390 22.59 -3.97 19.72
N LEU A 391 23.37 -2.94 19.46
CA LEU A 391 23.13 -1.93 18.42
C LEU A 391 24.36 -1.81 17.52
N MET A 392 24.19 -2.13 16.25
CA MET A 392 25.22 -2.02 15.22
C MET A 392 24.84 -0.92 14.23
N ALA A 393 25.36 0.29 14.43
CA ALA A 393 25.21 1.42 13.53
C ALA A 393 26.58 1.89 13.05
N VAL A 394 26.99 1.38 11.88
CA VAL A 394 28.30 1.66 11.28
C VAL A 394 28.07 2.35 9.94
N GLY A 395 28.12 3.68 9.94
CA GLY A 395 28.04 4.50 8.74
C GLY A 395 29.38 4.63 8.01
N THR A 396 29.42 5.53 7.04
CA THR A 396 30.69 6.01 6.44
C THR A 396 30.74 7.53 6.46
N LYS A 397 31.89 8.12 6.19
CA LYS A 397 32.03 9.57 6.07
C LYS A 397 31.08 10.17 5.01
N GLU A 398 30.88 9.47 3.90
CA GLU A 398 30.00 9.88 2.80
C GLU A 398 28.53 9.60 3.09
N LYS A 399 28.25 8.60 3.92
CA LYS A 399 26.90 8.15 4.29
C LYS A 399 26.81 7.93 5.79
N PRO A 400 26.88 9.02 6.59
CA PRO A 400 26.72 8.90 8.02
C PRO A 400 25.30 8.43 8.35
N ILE A 401 25.15 7.68 9.44
CA ILE A 401 23.84 7.36 10.00
C ILE A 401 23.41 8.54 10.87
N VAL A 402 22.17 9.01 10.74
CA VAL A 402 21.67 10.16 11.49
C VAL A 402 20.56 9.72 12.43
N PHE A 403 20.76 9.94 13.73
CA PHE A 403 19.75 9.83 14.77
C PHE A 403 19.31 11.21 15.18
N THR A 404 18.04 11.54 14.92
CA THR A 404 17.50 12.89 15.13
C THR A 404 16.07 12.82 15.65
N ALA A 405 15.52 13.96 16.01
CA ALA A 405 14.15 14.08 16.48
C ALA A 405 13.18 14.30 15.32
N LYS A 406 11.89 14.03 15.54
CA LYS A 406 10.81 14.53 14.66
C LYS A 406 10.67 16.05 14.72
N LYS A 407 11.11 16.65 15.82
CA LYS A 407 11.11 18.09 16.06
C LYS A 407 12.54 18.53 16.35
N ASP A 408 13.08 19.40 15.49
CA ASP A 408 14.45 19.90 15.55
C ASP A 408 14.65 20.87 16.74
N LYS A 409 14.56 20.32 17.96
CA LYS A 409 14.74 21.03 19.22
C LYS A 409 15.45 20.12 20.22
N PRO A 410 16.53 20.57 20.89
CA PRO A 410 17.21 19.80 21.93
C PRO A 410 16.23 19.22 22.97
N GLY A 411 16.37 17.94 23.28
CA GLY A 411 15.52 17.21 24.23
C GLY A 411 14.19 16.72 23.67
N SER A 412 14.04 16.63 22.34
CA SER A 412 12.80 16.16 21.70
C SER A 412 12.73 14.64 21.53
N TRP A 413 13.67 13.90 22.09
CA TRP A 413 13.69 12.44 22.23
C TRP A 413 14.73 12.07 23.31
N THR A 414 14.69 10.86 23.86
CA THR A 414 15.50 10.47 25.03
C THR A 414 16.96 10.21 24.69
N GLY A 415 17.25 9.81 23.45
CA GLY A 415 18.58 9.44 22.99
C GLY A 415 18.79 7.93 22.83
N ILE A 416 20.06 7.53 22.83
CA ILE A 416 20.48 6.12 22.76
C ILE A 416 21.04 5.72 24.13
N SER A 417 20.45 4.73 24.79
CA SER A 417 20.86 4.29 26.12
C SER A 417 21.35 2.85 26.11
N PHE A 418 22.58 2.62 26.54
CA PHE A 418 23.10 1.28 26.83
C PHE A 418 23.07 1.05 28.34
N ARG A 419 22.26 0.07 28.73
CA ARG A 419 22.03 -0.35 30.12
C ARG A 419 23.01 -1.45 30.53
N GLU A 420 22.96 -1.85 31.79
CA GLU A 420 23.88 -2.83 32.40
C GLU A 420 24.02 -4.17 31.63
N ALA A 421 22.96 -4.67 30.99
CA ALA A 421 23.01 -5.94 30.24
C ALA A 421 23.38 -5.76 28.76
N ALA A 422 23.77 -4.56 28.31
CA ALA A 422 24.18 -4.33 26.92
C ALA A 422 25.36 -5.23 26.52
N ASP A 423 25.29 -5.84 25.34
CA ASP A 423 26.31 -6.78 24.89
C ASP A 423 27.65 -6.08 24.63
N LYS A 424 28.65 -6.34 25.48
CA LYS A 424 29.98 -5.71 25.38
C LYS A 424 30.73 -5.98 24.05
N LYS A 425 30.26 -6.93 23.21
CA LYS A 425 30.88 -7.26 21.92
C LYS A 425 30.08 -6.79 20.71
N ASN A 426 28.77 -6.63 20.84
CA ASN A 426 27.86 -6.39 19.73
C ASN A 426 27.24 -4.99 19.78
N ASN A 427 28.09 -3.98 20.03
CA ASN A 427 27.70 -2.58 20.05
C ASN A 427 28.72 -1.73 19.30
N GLN A 428 28.23 -0.92 18.36
CA GLN A 428 29.06 0.01 17.60
C GLN A 428 28.23 1.19 17.08
N LEU A 429 28.70 2.40 17.35
CA LEU A 429 28.22 3.67 16.82
C LEU A 429 29.40 4.34 16.12
N GLN A 430 29.54 4.11 14.81
CA GLN A 430 30.63 4.67 14.01
C GLN A 430 30.11 5.50 12.83
N HIS A 431 30.73 6.66 12.59
CA HIS A 431 30.28 7.60 11.55
C HIS A 431 28.78 7.94 11.69
N VAL A 432 28.37 8.21 12.93
CA VAL A 432 26.99 8.57 13.26
C VAL A 432 26.88 10.05 13.59
N VAL A 433 25.71 10.62 13.35
CA VAL A 433 25.29 11.92 13.89
C VAL A 433 24.18 11.67 14.89
N VAL A 434 24.30 12.17 16.11
CA VAL A 434 23.25 12.09 17.13
C VAL A 434 22.91 13.51 17.58
N GLU A 435 21.65 13.90 17.35
CA GLU A 435 21.22 15.27 17.60
C GLU A 435 19.81 15.40 18.18
N TYR A 436 19.58 16.51 18.86
CA TYR A 436 18.30 16.89 19.48
C TYR A 436 17.77 15.95 20.58
N ALA A 437 18.60 15.04 21.10
CA ALA A 437 18.25 14.17 22.22
C ALA A 437 18.30 14.92 23.56
N ILE A 438 17.85 14.28 24.63
CA ILE A 438 18.16 14.71 26.01
C ILE A 438 19.67 14.55 26.22
N ASN A 439 20.13 13.30 26.20
CA ASN A 439 21.54 12.92 26.08
C ASN A 439 21.71 12.21 24.75
N GLY A 440 22.76 12.53 23.98
CA GLY A 440 22.98 11.84 22.71
C GLY A 440 23.13 10.33 22.90
N VAL A 441 24.12 9.93 23.70
CA VAL A 441 24.37 8.55 24.09
C VAL A 441 24.54 8.46 25.61
N THR A 442 23.81 7.57 26.27
CA THR A 442 23.94 7.24 27.69
C THR A 442 24.57 5.86 27.86
N LEU A 443 25.57 5.72 28.73
CA LEU A 443 26.31 4.49 28.97
C LEU A 443 26.35 4.21 30.49
N GLU A 444 25.59 3.23 30.96
CA GLU A 444 25.53 2.89 32.40
C GLU A 444 26.77 2.13 32.91
N ASP A 445 27.45 1.43 32.01
CA ASP A 445 28.72 0.71 32.25
C ASP A 445 29.72 1.04 31.12
N ASP A 446 31.01 0.87 31.38
CA ASP A 446 32.03 0.97 30.34
C ASP A 446 32.04 -0.31 29.49
N ILE A 447 31.41 -0.20 28.34
CA ILE A 447 31.31 -1.26 27.32
C ILE A 447 32.37 -1.11 26.21
N GLY A 448 33.44 -0.36 26.49
CA GLY A 448 34.55 -0.14 25.55
C GLY A 448 34.26 0.96 24.53
N PRO A 449 35.18 1.23 23.58
CA PRO A 449 35.13 2.39 22.70
C PRO A 449 34.13 2.19 21.54
N ILE A 450 32.84 2.12 21.87
CA ILE A 450 31.78 1.82 20.90
C ILE A 450 31.36 3.04 20.07
N VAL A 451 31.59 4.26 20.58
CA VAL A 451 31.28 5.53 19.89
C VAL A 451 32.56 6.10 19.28
N LYS A 452 32.65 6.10 17.95
CA LYS A 452 33.83 6.52 17.18
C LYS A 452 33.43 7.33 15.95
N ASP A 453 34.29 8.25 15.53
CA ASP A 453 34.07 9.07 14.34
C ASP A 453 32.67 9.72 14.30
N ALA A 454 32.10 9.99 15.48
CA ALA A 454 30.72 10.41 15.64
C ALA A 454 30.60 11.93 15.82
N VAL A 455 29.46 12.50 15.45
CA VAL A 455 29.11 13.89 15.70
C VAL A 455 27.92 13.92 16.66
N LEU A 456 28.14 14.35 17.90
CA LEU A 456 27.10 14.47 18.92
C LEU A 456 26.83 15.95 19.17
N ARG A 457 25.69 16.44 18.70
CA ARG A 457 25.42 17.88 18.67
C ARG A 457 24.01 18.27 19.03
N SER A 458 23.83 19.50 19.53
CA SER A 458 22.49 20.05 19.78
C SER A 458 21.63 19.16 20.69
N ASN A 459 22.24 18.38 21.57
CA ASN A 459 21.55 17.63 22.60
C ASN A 459 21.29 18.55 23.80
N LYS A 460 20.19 18.31 24.53
CA LYS A 460 19.76 19.18 25.62
C LYS A 460 20.79 19.24 26.75
N GLU A 461 21.40 18.11 27.05
CA GLU A 461 22.34 17.93 28.15
C GLU A 461 23.69 17.51 27.57
N HIS A 462 23.97 16.22 27.41
CA HIS A 462 25.30 15.74 27.01
C HIS A 462 25.33 15.18 25.59
N GLY A 463 26.50 15.20 24.93
CA GLY A 463 26.75 14.34 23.78
C GLY A 463 26.85 12.87 24.19
N VAL A 464 27.79 12.56 25.09
CA VAL A 464 27.91 11.25 25.77
C VAL A 464 27.77 11.48 27.28
N TYR A 465 26.89 10.72 27.93
CA TYR A 465 26.67 10.74 29.37
C TYR A 465 27.01 9.39 30.00
N MET A 466 27.79 9.43 31.08
CA MET A 466 28.24 8.25 31.83
C MET A 466 28.00 8.47 33.33
N PRO A 467 26.83 8.09 33.88
CA PRO A 467 26.51 8.35 35.29
C PRO A 467 27.46 7.65 36.27
N ASN A 468 28.07 6.53 35.88
CA ASN A 468 28.99 5.74 36.73
C ASN A 468 30.45 5.84 36.27
N TYR A 469 30.89 7.04 35.84
CA TYR A 469 32.22 7.22 35.21
C TYR A 469 33.40 6.74 36.06
N GLU A 470 33.30 6.76 37.39
CA GLU A 470 34.37 6.25 38.28
C GLU A 470 34.76 4.79 38.02
N GLN A 471 33.88 4.01 37.38
CA GLN A 471 34.13 2.60 37.01
C GLN A 471 34.69 2.44 35.57
N GLY A 472 34.72 3.51 34.77
CA GLY A 472 35.09 3.47 33.36
C GLY A 472 36.57 3.77 33.06
N HIS A 473 37.09 3.13 32.02
CA HIS A 473 38.44 3.33 31.48
C HIS A 473 38.44 4.01 30.10
N THR A 474 37.31 4.03 29.39
CA THR A 474 37.20 4.60 28.03
C THR A 474 36.98 6.12 28.05
N ASP A 475 37.92 6.90 27.50
CA ASP A 475 37.72 8.34 27.23
C ASP A 475 37.16 8.57 25.82
N TYR A 476 35.93 9.06 25.74
CA TYR A 476 35.24 9.34 24.47
C TYR A 476 35.60 10.67 23.81
N ARG A 477 36.37 11.52 24.50
CA ARG A 477 36.78 12.86 24.02
C ARG A 477 38.08 12.83 23.22
N THR A 478 38.92 11.83 23.46
CA THR A 478 40.26 11.75 22.87
C THR A 478 40.47 10.39 22.19
N GLY A 479 41.26 10.35 21.13
CA GLY A 479 41.63 9.10 20.44
C GLY A 479 40.52 8.40 19.63
N LEU A 480 39.25 8.79 19.76
CA LEU A 480 38.11 8.18 19.05
C LEU A 480 37.53 9.04 17.91
N ASN A 481 38.11 10.22 17.66
CA ASN A 481 37.71 11.15 16.59
C ASN A 481 36.23 11.59 16.65
N ASN A 482 35.67 11.67 17.87
CA ASN A 482 34.32 12.19 18.08
C ASN A 482 34.32 13.73 18.11
N THR A 483 33.24 14.33 17.64
CA THR A 483 32.98 15.77 17.68
C THR A 483 31.78 16.06 18.56
N PHE A 484 31.98 16.88 19.59
CA PHE A 484 30.93 17.37 20.49
C PHE A 484 30.70 18.85 20.19
N LYS A 485 29.44 19.25 19.95
CA LYS A 485 29.15 20.62 19.55
C LYS A 485 27.75 21.07 19.95
N ASP A 486 27.64 22.26 20.54
CA ASP A 486 26.34 22.91 20.80
C ASP A 486 25.42 22.04 21.70
N ASN A 487 25.98 21.19 22.57
CA ASN A 487 25.20 20.47 23.59
C ASN A 487 25.02 21.36 24.83
N GLY A 488 24.06 21.04 25.70
CA GLY A 488 23.86 21.78 26.96
C GLY A 488 25.11 21.77 27.87
N THR A 489 25.85 20.68 27.83
CA THR A 489 27.22 20.55 28.33
C THR A 489 28.03 19.72 27.35
N ASP A 490 29.19 20.25 26.95
CA ASP A 490 30.17 19.55 26.13
C ASP A 490 31.22 18.80 26.99
N GLN A 491 30.99 18.70 28.31
CA GLN A 491 31.81 17.90 29.21
C GLN A 491 31.09 16.58 29.54
N ASN A 492 31.76 15.44 29.36
CA ASN A 492 31.21 14.09 29.58
C ASN A 492 30.89 13.75 31.06
N MET A 493 31.14 14.66 32.01
CA MET A 493 31.23 14.31 33.43
C MET A 493 30.89 15.52 34.32
N GLU A 494 29.72 15.49 34.95
CA GLU A 494 29.48 16.16 36.24
C GLU A 494 28.95 15.13 37.24
#